data_AF-A0A7S4AAC4-F1
#
_entry.id   AF-A0A7S4AAC4-F1
#
_cell.length_a   1.000
_cell.length_b   1.000
_cell.length_c   1.000
_cell.angle_alpha   90.00
_cell.angle_beta   90.00
_cell.angle_gamma   90.00
#
_symmetry.space_group_name_H-M   'P 1'
#
loop_
_entity.id
_entity.type
_entity.pdbx_description
1 polymer ?
#
loop_
_entity_poly.entity_id
_entity_poly.type
_entity_poly.pdbx_seq_one_letter_code
_entity_poly.pdbx_strand_id
1 'polypeptide(L)'
;MLKGGPPEIFSKKKNLRLVKLLVETELGFAQKQSMPKAQKYFDEGEQEKGYEAIFTASHLTKLKLLPRPFDFVPEPEWVVNNWQTDEEHGRQFLNGVNPVMIRLAKDLEDLSEQIVKKLGKDELQKLIDQDRLLYVSFDDLEELKKNPHSAYPAELNPNDGPLKTEEWRYFDAAIAVFFLSKDRKILKTEAIQLERKPDAKVYTNTNGENKAEWLYAKARLATADSNYHEWVSHLGMTHLATEPHIIAAYNTLRKKNHKLYIFLEPLYKDTLTLNWAARKTLAEFGPDSWGDQMSSVGVGQYLQLLLKKWEKYDFFDAGLPTELESRGFTKDIDMPCYLFRDDGMKLWHAMGNFAMEFVGECYETDAELANDDVVQEWARETSYADKGAVPGFPTAFTDKITLAKAIQTIMWMTSGQHAAINFPQYDFYSYAPNKPLGARASLEAFPHHKPEKEQRKWIFANYFPNMDATKHFQILTTKVLTLPSTHTIGKMDSEFTGVGATAYKNFQKELKGIGKEISERNLKNKKNKLPIYHYLHPDVVPASIDI
;
A
#
# COMPACT_ATOMS: atom_id res chain seq x y z
N MET A 1 24.61 24.10 -18.34
CA MET A 1 23.38 23.95 -19.16
C MET A 1 23.49 22.66 -19.96
N LEU A 2 22.91 21.56 -19.49
CA LEU A 2 22.83 20.31 -20.25
C LEU A 2 21.74 20.46 -21.32
N LYS A 3 22.13 20.89 -22.52
CA LYS A 3 21.29 20.86 -23.73
C LYS A 3 21.26 19.44 -24.26
N GLY A 4 20.42 18.61 -23.67
CA GLY A 4 20.14 17.26 -24.13
C GLY A 4 18.95 16.74 -23.37
N GLY A 5 17.75 16.97 -23.90
CA GLY A 5 16.56 16.29 -23.39
C GLY A 5 16.73 14.77 -23.48
N PRO A 6 16.02 13.98 -22.67
CA PRO A 6 16.08 12.52 -22.73
C PRO A 6 15.78 12.04 -24.17
N PRO A 7 16.33 10.88 -24.59
CA PRO A 7 16.15 10.33 -25.93
C PRO A 7 14.68 10.35 -26.37
N GLU A 8 14.41 10.59 -27.66
CA GLU A 8 13.07 10.67 -28.29
C GLU A 8 12.12 9.48 -28.02
N ILE A 9 12.66 8.39 -27.46
CA ILE A 9 11.97 7.19 -27.01
C ILE A 9 11.08 7.49 -25.78
N PHE A 10 11.39 8.55 -25.01
CA PHE A 10 10.69 8.95 -23.77
C PHE A 10 9.69 10.10 -23.93
N SER A 11 9.22 10.39 -25.15
CA SER A 11 8.21 11.45 -25.30
C SER A 11 6.91 11.06 -24.56
N LYS A 12 6.39 11.95 -23.70
CA LYS A 12 5.13 11.79 -22.95
C LYS A 12 4.00 11.23 -23.83
N LYS A 13 3.92 11.72 -25.07
CA LYS A 13 2.92 11.31 -26.07
C LYS A 13 3.09 9.85 -26.55
N LYS A 14 4.32 9.35 -26.73
CA LYS A 14 4.55 7.93 -27.09
C LYS A 14 4.28 7.00 -25.92
N ASN A 15 4.66 7.37 -24.70
CA ASN A 15 4.41 6.54 -23.51
C ASN A 15 2.93 6.49 -23.14
N LEU A 16 2.23 7.63 -23.15
CA LEU A 16 0.77 7.64 -23.02
C LEU A 16 0.10 6.82 -24.12
N ARG A 17 0.61 6.86 -25.35
CA ARG A 17 0.09 6.04 -26.45
C ARG A 17 0.38 4.56 -26.25
N LEU A 18 1.55 4.17 -25.71
CA LEU A 18 1.92 2.78 -25.46
C LEU A 18 1.13 2.20 -24.29
N VAL A 19 1.02 2.93 -23.18
CA VAL A 19 0.15 2.59 -22.04
C VAL A 19 -1.29 2.48 -22.53
N LYS A 20 -1.77 3.47 -23.29
CA LYS A 20 -3.11 3.45 -23.90
C LYS A 20 -3.27 2.29 -24.89
N LEU A 21 -2.25 1.90 -25.65
CA LEU A 21 -2.31 0.74 -26.55
C LEU A 21 -2.34 -0.57 -25.75
N LEU A 22 -1.51 -0.72 -24.71
CA LEU A 22 -1.50 -1.91 -23.86
C LEU A 22 -2.87 -2.07 -23.17
N VAL A 23 -3.39 -0.96 -22.64
CA VAL A 23 -4.75 -0.82 -22.13
C VAL A 23 -5.78 -1.19 -23.22
N GLU A 24 -5.81 -0.53 -24.37
CA GLU A 24 -6.84 -0.77 -25.41
C GLU A 24 -6.77 -2.17 -26.05
N THR A 25 -5.56 -2.70 -26.28
CA THR A 25 -5.35 -3.96 -27.02
C THR A 25 -5.57 -5.19 -26.14
N GLU A 26 -5.20 -5.13 -24.85
CA GLU A 26 -5.46 -6.22 -23.92
C GLU A 26 -6.87 -6.15 -23.28
N LEU A 27 -7.42 -4.95 -23.09
CA LEU A 27 -8.72 -4.75 -22.41
C LEU A 27 -9.92 -4.75 -23.34
N GLY A 28 -9.76 -4.44 -24.63
CA GLY A 28 -10.85 -4.51 -25.60
C GLY A 28 -11.44 -5.93 -25.75
N PHE A 29 -10.69 -6.96 -25.33
CA PHE A 29 -11.14 -8.36 -25.34
C PHE A 29 -11.88 -8.75 -24.05
N ALA A 30 -11.41 -8.29 -22.87
CA ALA A 30 -12.03 -8.62 -21.59
C ALA A 30 -13.33 -7.81 -21.32
N GLN A 31 -13.44 -6.60 -21.88
CA GLN A 31 -14.63 -5.75 -21.78
C GLN A 31 -15.87 -6.32 -22.53
N LYS A 32 -15.68 -7.18 -23.54
CA LYS A 32 -16.76 -7.56 -24.47
C LYS A 32 -17.73 -8.63 -23.98
N GLN A 33 -17.42 -9.40 -22.92
CA GLN A 33 -18.21 -10.59 -22.56
C GLN A 33 -19.00 -10.49 -21.25
N SER A 34 -18.78 -9.47 -20.41
CA SER A 34 -19.28 -9.45 -19.02
C SER A 34 -20.01 -8.17 -18.59
N MET A 35 -19.81 -7.07 -19.31
CA MET A 35 -20.24 -5.74 -18.91
C MET A 35 -21.71 -5.36 -19.11
N PRO A 36 -22.47 -5.96 -20.06
CA PRO A 36 -23.87 -5.57 -20.29
C PRO A 36 -24.77 -5.77 -19.08
N LYS A 37 -24.52 -6.81 -18.26
CA LYS A 37 -25.33 -7.10 -17.06
C LYS A 37 -25.10 -6.08 -15.95
N ALA A 38 -23.85 -5.72 -15.69
CA ALA A 38 -23.52 -4.68 -14.72
C ALA A 38 -24.09 -3.32 -15.17
N GLN A 39 -23.89 -2.95 -16.44
CA GLN A 39 -24.45 -1.71 -17.01
C GLN A 39 -25.96 -1.63 -16.80
N LYS A 40 -26.67 -2.71 -17.12
CA LYS A 40 -28.12 -2.79 -16.93
C LYS A 40 -28.51 -2.49 -15.48
N TYR A 41 -27.83 -3.06 -14.49
CA TYR A 41 -28.13 -2.78 -13.08
C TYR A 41 -27.85 -1.32 -12.69
N PHE A 42 -26.77 -0.71 -13.21
CA PHE A 42 -26.52 0.72 -12.98
C PHE A 42 -27.61 1.60 -13.60
N ASP A 43 -28.05 1.29 -14.83
CA ASP A 43 -29.11 2.02 -15.55
C ASP A 43 -30.47 1.87 -14.87
N GLU A 44 -30.77 0.71 -14.27
CA GLU A 44 -32.00 0.41 -13.54
C GLU A 44 -32.00 0.95 -12.10
N GLY A 45 -30.93 1.62 -11.65
CA GLY A 45 -30.81 2.13 -10.29
C GLY A 45 -30.61 1.02 -9.23
N GLU A 46 -30.06 -0.11 -9.64
CA GLU A 46 -29.67 -1.25 -8.81
C GLU A 46 -28.15 -1.31 -8.63
N GLN A 47 -27.52 -0.18 -8.27
CA GLN A 47 -26.05 -0.01 -8.25
C GLN A 47 -25.31 -1.07 -7.42
N GLU A 48 -25.88 -1.51 -6.30
CA GLU A 48 -25.32 -2.58 -5.47
C GLU A 48 -25.13 -3.88 -6.27
N LYS A 49 -26.18 -4.33 -6.97
CA LYS A 49 -26.09 -5.46 -7.90
C LYS A 49 -25.17 -5.16 -9.08
N GLY A 50 -25.08 -3.89 -9.49
CA GLY A 50 -24.13 -3.41 -10.48
C GLY A 50 -22.69 -3.69 -10.08
N TYR A 51 -22.28 -3.33 -8.86
CA TYR A 51 -20.94 -3.64 -8.33
C TYR A 51 -20.72 -5.14 -8.22
N GLU A 52 -21.65 -5.92 -7.66
CA GLU A 52 -21.55 -7.38 -7.60
C GLU A 52 -21.41 -8.02 -9.00
N ALA A 53 -22.15 -7.49 -9.98
CA ALA A 53 -22.11 -7.95 -11.36
C ALA A 53 -20.78 -7.63 -12.05
N ILE A 54 -20.06 -6.57 -11.65
CA ILE A 54 -18.73 -6.30 -12.19
C ILE A 54 -17.77 -7.46 -11.88
N PHE A 55 -17.87 -8.08 -10.69
CA PHE A 55 -16.94 -9.14 -10.26
C PHE A 55 -17.39 -10.55 -10.61
N THR A 56 -18.69 -10.83 -10.45
CA THR A 56 -19.24 -12.12 -10.90
C THR A 56 -19.18 -12.28 -12.42
N ALA A 57 -19.07 -11.16 -13.15
CA ALA A 57 -18.85 -11.17 -14.59
C ALA A 57 -17.37 -10.96 -14.97
N SER A 58 -16.47 -10.56 -14.05
CA SER A 58 -15.03 -10.43 -14.33
C SER A 58 -14.34 -11.79 -14.44
N HIS A 59 -14.75 -12.58 -15.42
CA HIS A 59 -13.82 -13.40 -16.17
C HIS A 59 -12.89 -12.47 -16.98
N LEU A 60 -12.05 -11.68 -16.31
CA LEU A 60 -10.88 -11.02 -16.90
C LEU A 60 -9.86 -12.11 -17.26
N THR A 61 -10.23 -13.07 -18.11
CA THR A 61 -9.61 -14.41 -18.13
C THR A 61 -8.57 -14.61 -19.22
N LYS A 62 -8.30 -13.66 -20.12
CA LYS A 62 -7.23 -13.85 -21.14
C LYS A 62 -6.57 -12.54 -21.56
N LEU A 63 -5.42 -12.22 -20.95
CA LEU A 63 -4.44 -11.30 -21.54
C LEU A 63 -3.65 -12.12 -22.59
N LYS A 64 -3.96 -11.92 -23.88
CA LYS A 64 -3.47 -12.79 -24.96
C LYS A 64 -2.01 -12.54 -25.38
N LEU A 65 -1.33 -11.51 -24.88
CA LEU A 65 0.02 -11.14 -25.34
C LEU A 65 1.14 -11.48 -24.36
N LEU A 66 0.83 -11.93 -23.13
CA LEU A 66 1.85 -12.49 -22.24
C LEU A 66 2.04 -13.98 -22.56
N PRO A 67 3.26 -14.45 -22.88
CA PRO A 67 3.50 -15.86 -23.19
C PRO A 67 3.24 -16.72 -21.93
N ARG A 68 2.06 -17.37 -21.88
CA ARG A 68 1.56 -18.51 -21.06
C ARG A 68 2.27 -18.86 -19.72
N PRO A 69 1.57 -19.28 -18.63
CA PRO A 69 0.14 -19.59 -18.46
C PRO A 69 -0.47 -18.72 -17.35
N PHE A 70 -0.94 -17.52 -17.67
CA PHE A 70 -1.56 -16.61 -16.69
C PHE A 70 -3.05 -16.38 -17.00
N ASP A 71 -3.74 -17.46 -17.40
CA ASP A 71 -5.13 -17.46 -17.86
C ASP A 71 -6.18 -17.38 -16.71
N PHE A 72 -5.77 -17.10 -15.47
CA PHE A 72 -6.72 -16.98 -14.37
C PHE A 72 -6.26 -15.96 -13.34
N VAL A 73 -6.94 -14.81 -13.29
CA VAL A 73 -6.95 -13.98 -12.09
C VAL A 73 -8.08 -14.54 -11.23
N PRO A 74 -7.78 -15.15 -10.07
CA PRO A 74 -8.83 -15.61 -9.19
C PRO A 74 -9.69 -14.41 -8.77
N GLU A 75 -11.00 -14.57 -8.81
CA GLU A 75 -11.92 -13.61 -8.19
C GLU A 75 -11.51 -13.46 -6.71
N PRO A 76 -11.49 -12.23 -6.15
CA PRO A 76 -11.27 -12.03 -4.72
C PRO A 76 -12.52 -12.44 -3.93
N GLU A 77 -12.92 -13.71 -4.08
CA GLU A 77 -14.16 -14.31 -3.60
C GLU A 77 -14.34 -14.07 -2.11
N TRP A 78 -13.25 -14.13 -1.33
CA TRP A 78 -13.30 -13.83 0.10
C TRP A 78 -13.77 -12.40 0.37
N VAL A 79 -13.12 -11.39 -0.22
CA VAL A 79 -13.44 -9.98 0.03
C VAL A 79 -14.85 -9.67 -0.47
N VAL A 80 -15.19 -10.09 -1.69
CA VAL A 80 -16.53 -9.87 -2.27
C VAL A 80 -17.64 -10.44 -1.37
N ASN A 81 -17.43 -11.60 -0.76
CA ASN A 81 -18.43 -12.23 0.10
C ASN A 81 -18.45 -11.70 1.54
N ASN A 82 -17.36 -11.10 2.04
CA ASN A 82 -17.21 -10.82 3.46
C ASN A 82 -16.95 -9.34 3.81
N TRP A 83 -16.72 -8.45 2.84
CA TRP A 83 -16.33 -7.04 3.07
C TRP A 83 -17.27 -6.26 4.01
N GLN A 84 -18.55 -6.65 4.06
CA GLN A 84 -19.54 -5.99 4.92
C GLN A 84 -19.43 -6.40 6.39
N THR A 85 -18.72 -7.47 6.73
CA THR A 85 -18.53 -7.89 8.11
C THR A 85 -17.52 -6.99 8.82
N ASP A 86 -17.62 -6.88 10.14
CA ASP A 86 -16.72 -6.02 10.92
C ASP A 86 -15.38 -6.70 11.18
N GLU A 87 -15.39 -8.03 11.17
CA GLU A 87 -14.23 -8.91 11.22
C GLU A 87 -13.40 -8.80 9.95
N GLU A 88 -14.01 -8.84 8.76
CA GLU A 88 -13.24 -8.68 7.52
C GLU A 88 -12.73 -7.26 7.35
N HIS A 89 -13.55 -6.26 7.70
CA HIS A 89 -13.11 -4.87 7.70
C HIS A 89 -11.93 -4.65 8.66
N GLY A 90 -11.96 -5.24 9.86
CA GLY A 90 -10.85 -5.19 10.83
C GLY A 90 -9.61 -5.95 10.34
N ARG A 91 -9.79 -7.17 9.81
CA ARG A 91 -8.70 -8.03 9.31
C ARG A 91 -7.84 -7.33 8.25
N GLN A 92 -8.44 -6.49 7.40
CA GLN A 92 -7.75 -5.76 6.35
C GLN A 92 -6.69 -4.79 6.87
N PHE A 93 -6.82 -4.25 8.09
CA PHE A 93 -5.80 -3.41 8.70
C PHE A 93 -4.58 -4.19 9.20
N LEU A 94 -4.68 -5.53 9.27
CA LEU A 94 -3.56 -6.42 9.60
C LEU A 94 -2.99 -7.12 8.35
N ASN A 95 -3.84 -7.44 7.38
CA ASN A 95 -3.51 -8.37 6.29
C ASN A 95 -3.98 -7.91 4.90
N GLY A 96 -4.41 -6.66 4.78
CA GLY A 96 -4.86 -6.03 3.54
C GLY A 96 -3.75 -5.21 2.88
N VAL A 97 -4.15 -4.19 2.12
CA VAL A 97 -3.26 -3.30 1.36
C VAL A 97 -2.40 -2.38 2.23
N ASN A 98 -2.89 -1.98 3.41
CA ASN A 98 -2.19 -1.02 4.28
C ASN A 98 -1.98 -1.56 5.71
N PRO A 99 -1.22 -2.66 5.87
CA PRO A 99 -1.04 -3.30 7.15
C PRO A 99 -0.09 -2.53 8.09
N VAL A 100 0.33 -1.31 7.74
CA VAL A 100 1.33 -0.52 8.47
C VAL A 100 0.72 0.65 9.27
N MET A 101 -0.60 0.82 9.25
CA MET A 101 -1.26 1.94 9.93
C MET A 101 -1.80 1.60 11.32
N ILE A 102 -2.16 0.34 11.56
CA ILE A 102 -2.77 -0.07 12.82
C ILE A 102 -1.79 0.01 13.98
N ARG A 103 -2.27 0.46 15.14
CA ARG A 103 -1.49 0.62 16.37
C ARG A 103 -2.20 -0.08 17.53
N LEU A 104 -1.42 -0.55 18.49
CA LEU A 104 -1.93 -0.90 19.81
C LEU A 104 -2.16 0.39 20.61
N ALA A 105 -3.34 0.53 21.22
CA ALA A 105 -3.59 1.64 22.15
C ALA A 105 -2.83 1.37 23.46
N LYS A 106 -2.02 2.34 23.88
CA LYS A 106 -1.28 2.31 25.14
C LYS A 106 -2.03 3.05 26.23
N ASP A 107 -2.74 4.11 25.85
CA ASP A 107 -3.48 4.97 26.76
C ASP A 107 -4.81 5.40 26.11
N LEU A 108 -5.74 5.95 26.90
CA LEU A 108 -7.03 6.42 26.37
C LEU A 108 -6.86 7.67 25.50
N GLU A 109 -5.78 8.42 25.72
CA GLU A 109 -5.35 9.61 24.99
C GLU A 109 -4.92 9.29 23.55
N ASP A 110 -4.63 8.02 23.23
CA ASP A 110 -4.46 7.56 21.84
C ASP A 110 -5.77 7.66 21.03
N LEU A 111 -6.91 7.75 21.72
CA LEU A 111 -8.24 7.79 21.14
C LEU A 111 -8.84 9.19 21.20
N SER A 112 -9.93 9.41 20.45
CA SER A 112 -10.72 10.62 20.64
C SER A 112 -11.58 10.55 21.89
N GLU A 113 -11.80 11.71 22.52
CA GLU A 113 -12.71 11.82 23.65
C GLU A 113 -14.11 11.29 23.33
N GLN A 114 -14.60 11.50 22.10
CA GLN A 114 -15.93 11.08 21.69
C GLN A 114 -16.02 9.55 21.64
N ILE A 115 -14.98 8.85 21.17
CA ILE A 115 -14.92 7.38 21.20
C ILE A 115 -14.88 6.89 22.66
N VAL A 116 -14.07 7.51 23.52
CA VAL A 116 -13.99 7.14 24.94
C VAL A 116 -15.35 7.31 25.63
N LYS A 117 -16.06 8.42 25.35
CA LYS A 117 -17.41 8.68 25.86
C LYS A 117 -18.44 7.67 25.33
N LYS A 118 -18.37 7.31 24.04
CA LYS A 118 -19.32 6.39 23.39
C LYS A 118 -19.15 4.93 23.84
N LEU A 119 -17.92 4.44 23.94
CA LEU A 119 -17.64 3.03 24.27
C LEU A 119 -17.47 2.77 25.77
N GLY A 120 -17.23 3.82 26.56
CA GLY A 120 -17.07 3.73 28.01
C GLY A 120 -15.62 3.53 28.42
N LYS A 121 -15.14 4.42 29.30
CA LYS A 121 -13.76 4.45 29.79
C LYS A 121 -13.27 3.11 30.35
N ASP A 122 -14.08 2.47 31.20
CA ASP A 122 -13.65 1.28 31.94
C ASP A 122 -13.44 0.06 31.04
N GLU A 123 -14.29 -0.15 30.03
CA GLU A 123 -14.13 -1.29 29.11
C GLU A 123 -12.93 -1.06 28.17
N LEU A 124 -12.70 0.18 27.72
CA LEU A 124 -11.53 0.53 26.92
C LEU A 124 -10.24 0.35 27.72
N GLN A 125 -10.19 0.84 28.97
CA GLN A 125 -9.00 0.67 29.82
C GLN A 125 -8.67 -0.82 30.02
N LYS A 126 -9.69 -1.65 30.29
CA LYS A 126 -9.51 -3.09 30.42
C LYS A 126 -9.00 -3.77 29.14
N LEU A 127 -9.35 -3.26 27.96
CA LEU A 127 -8.82 -3.77 26.70
C LEU A 127 -7.38 -3.31 26.45
N ILE A 128 -7.03 -2.08 26.85
CA ILE A 128 -5.64 -1.57 26.86
C ILE A 128 -4.77 -2.44 27.75
N ASP A 129 -5.18 -2.66 29.00
CA ASP A 129 -4.44 -3.48 29.99
C ASP A 129 -4.23 -4.94 29.55
N GLN A 130 -4.93 -5.38 28.50
CA GLN A 130 -4.85 -6.72 27.93
C GLN A 130 -4.19 -6.75 26.55
N ASP A 131 -3.70 -5.62 26.03
CA ASP A 131 -3.20 -5.48 24.66
C ASP A 131 -4.23 -5.94 23.62
N ARG A 132 -5.50 -5.60 23.82
CA ARG A 132 -6.64 -5.98 22.95
C ARG A 132 -7.41 -4.79 22.37
N LEU A 133 -6.95 -3.56 22.63
CA LEU A 133 -7.48 -2.35 22.00
C LEU A 133 -6.51 -1.87 20.93
N LEU A 134 -6.97 -1.80 19.68
CA LEU A 134 -6.18 -1.30 18.56
C LEU A 134 -6.90 -0.12 17.91
N TYR A 135 -6.15 0.73 17.22
CA TYR A 135 -6.70 1.87 16.50
C TYR A 135 -5.93 2.19 15.21
N VAL A 136 -6.59 2.92 14.32
CA VAL A 136 -5.96 3.65 13.21
C VAL A 136 -6.40 5.10 13.29
N SER A 137 -5.50 6.03 12.95
CA SER A 137 -5.80 7.46 12.88
C SER A 137 -5.27 8.04 11.57
N PHE A 138 -6.09 8.89 10.94
CA PHE A 138 -5.75 9.67 9.74
C PHE A 138 -5.78 11.18 10.03
N ASP A 139 -5.30 11.59 11.20
CA ASP A 139 -5.26 13.00 11.64
C ASP A 139 -4.54 13.93 10.67
N ASP A 140 -3.51 13.43 10.00
CA ASP A 140 -2.75 14.22 9.02
C ASP A 140 -3.63 14.75 7.87
N LEU A 141 -4.79 14.13 7.62
CA LEU A 141 -5.76 14.58 6.62
C LEU A 141 -6.55 15.82 7.06
N GLU A 142 -6.66 16.12 8.35
CA GLU A 142 -7.48 17.24 8.86
C GLU A 142 -6.97 18.60 8.35
N GLU A 143 -5.65 18.74 8.25
CA GLU A 143 -5.01 19.99 7.85
C GLU A 143 -5.05 20.22 6.32
N LEU A 144 -5.48 19.23 5.55
CA LEU A 144 -5.49 19.32 4.10
C LEU A 144 -6.71 20.07 3.58
N LYS A 145 -6.46 21.05 2.71
CA LYS A 145 -7.51 21.65 1.90
C LYS A 145 -7.96 20.68 0.81
N LYS A 146 -9.25 20.71 0.46
CA LYS A 146 -9.79 20.01 -0.71
C LYS A 146 -8.97 20.36 -1.95
N ASN A 147 -8.65 19.35 -2.75
CA ASN A 147 -7.88 19.52 -3.98
C ASN A 147 -8.74 20.16 -5.07
N PRO A 148 -8.38 21.32 -5.64
CA PRO A 148 -9.15 21.97 -6.69
C PRO A 148 -9.32 21.14 -7.98
N HIS A 149 -8.47 20.14 -8.21
CA HIS A 149 -8.53 19.27 -9.39
C HIS A 149 -9.29 17.96 -9.13
N SER A 150 -9.76 17.70 -7.92
CA SER A 150 -10.36 16.40 -7.57
C SER A 150 -11.86 16.32 -7.88
N ALA A 151 -12.37 17.12 -8.82
CA ALA A 151 -13.78 17.07 -9.21
C ALA A 151 -14.16 15.89 -10.12
N TYR A 152 -15.46 15.71 -10.27
CA TYR A 152 -16.14 14.53 -10.77
C TYR A 152 -17.20 14.90 -11.81
N PRO A 153 -17.11 14.37 -13.05
CA PRO A 153 -15.89 13.83 -13.64
C PRO A 153 -14.77 14.90 -13.63
N ALA A 154 -13.50 14.47 -13.72
CA ALA A 154 -12.38 15.42 -13.81
C ALA A 154 -12.68 16.46 -14.90
N GLU A 155 -12.32 17.74 -14.71
CA GLU A 155 -12.56 18.80 -15.69
C GLU A 155 -12.02 18.36 -17.06
N LEU A 156 -12.91 17.90 -17.95
CA LEU A 156 -12.54 17.51 -19.30
C LEU A 156 -12.44 18.72 -20.22
N ASN A 157 -12.91 19.91 -19.77
CA ASN A 157 -12.94 21.12 -20.57
C ASN A 157 -12.64 22.38 -19.73
N PRO A 158 -11.53 23.10 -20.00
CA PRO A 158 -11.17 24.34 -19.29
C PRO A 158 -12.09 25.54 -19.58
N ASN A 159 -13.15 25.36 -20.36
CA ASN A 159 -14.18 26.38 -20.62
C ASN A 159 -15.45 26.18 -19.79
N ASP A 160 -15.54 25.08 -19.03
CA ASP A 160 -16.65 24.88 -18.12
C ASP A 160 -16.43 25.82 -16.91
N GLY A 161 -17.49 26.49 -16.46
CA GLY A 161 -17.41 27.44 -15.35
C GLY A 161 -16.95 26.80 -14.03
N PRO A 162 -16.92 27.54 -12.91
CA PRO A 162 -16.49 26.99 -11.63
C PRO A 162 -17.29 25.74 -11.26
N LEU A 163 -16.59 24.64 -11.01
CA LEU A 163 -17.16 23.36 -10.60
C LEU A 163 -18.07 23.49 -9.39
N LYS A 164 -19.16 22.74 -9.37
CA LYS A 164 -20.08 22.75 -8.24
C LYS A 164 -19.56 21.88 -7.12
N THR A 165 -19.83 22.24 -5.87
CA THR A 165 -19.31 21.52 -4.68
C THR A 165 -19.72 20.05 -4.64
N GLU A 166 -20.91 19.72 -5.11
CA GLU A 166 -21.45 18.37 -5.23
C GLU A 166 -20.69 17.47 -6.22
N GLU A 167 -19.80 18.04 -7.04
CA GLU A 167 -18.96 17.32 -8.00
C GLU A 167 -17.57 16.99 -7.42
N TRP A 168 -17.26 17.29 -6.17
CA TRP A 168 -15.90 17.09 -5.64
C TRP A 168 -15.67 15.66 -5.16
N ARG A 169 -14.39 15.25 -5.11
CA ARG A 169 -14.01 14.07 -4.31
C ARG A 169 -13.72 14.47 -2.87
N TYR A 170 -14.07 13.58 -1.94
CA TYR A 170 -14.08 13.84 -0.50
C TYR A 170 -13.21 12.86 0.29
N PHE A 171 -12.57 13.34 1.34
CA PHE A 171 -11.81 12.53 2.30
C PHE A 171 -12.07 13.03 3.72
N ASP A 172 -11.75 12.20 4.71
CA ASP A 172 -12.07 12.44 6.12
C ASP A 172 -10.86 12.12 7.00
N ALA A 173 -10.64 12.93 8.03
CA ALA A 173 -9.63 12.69 9.06
C ALA A 173 -10.17 11.70 10.10
N ALA A 174 -10.37 10.46 9.65
CA ALA A 174 -11.06 9.44 10.43
C ALA A 174 -10.15 8.80 11.50
N ILE A 175 -10.76 8.38 12.60
CA ILE A 175 -10.22 7.41 13.57
C ILE A 175 -11.14 6.22 13.66
N ALA A 176 -10.56 5.05 13.85
CA ALA A 176 -11.31 3.85 14.15
C ALA A 176 -10.64 3.03 15.24
N VAL A 177 -11.47 2.37 16.03
CA VAL A 177 -11.04 1.45 17.08
C VAL A 177 -11.52 0.05 16.80
N PHE A 178 -10.69 -0.90 17.21
CA PHE A 178 -10.86 -2.31 16.97
C PHE A 178 -10.66 -3.10 18.25
N PHE A 179 -11.51 -4.10 18.46
CA PHE A 179 -11.35 -5.02 19.57
C PHE A 179 -10.77 -6.33 19.06
N LEU A 180 -9.68 -6.75 19.70
CA LEU A 180 -9.08 -8.06 19.47
C LEU A 180 -9.77 -9.10 20.35
N SER A 181 -10.15 -10.23 19.74
CA SER A 181 -10.73 -11.36 20.46
C SER A 181 -9.79 -11.87 21.55
N LYS A 182 -10.32 -12.53 22.59
CA LYS A 182 -9.51 -13.05 23.70
C LYS A 182 -8.45 -14.06 23.26
N ASP A 183 -8.73 -14.82 22.20
CA ASP A 183 -7.78 -15.76 21.60
C ASP A 183 -6.88 -15.11 20.54
N ARG A 184 -7.01 -13.80 20.33
CA ARG A 184 -6.20 -12.96 19.44
C ARG A 184 -6.24 -13.37 17.96
N LYS A 185 -7.31 -14.04 17.53
CA LYS A 185 -7.47 -14.52 16.15
C LYS A 185 -8.38 -13.65 15.29
N ILE A 186 -9.22 -12.82 15.91
CA ILE A 186 -10.20 -12.00 15.21
C ILE A 186 -10.05 -10.55 15.69
N LEU A 187 -9.77 -9.66 14.76
CA LEU A 187 -9.82 -8.23 14.98
C LEU A 187 -11.12 -7.69 14.38
N LYS A 188 -11.95 -7.07 15.20
CA LYS A 188 -13.24 -6.54 14.78
C LYS A 188 -13.27 -5.03 14.89
N THR A 189 -13.84 -4.36 13.88
CA THR A 189 -14.05 -2.90 13.90
C THR A 189 -15.24 -2.57 14.80
N GLU A 190 -15.05 -1.68 15.76
CA GLU A 190 -16.07 -1.44 16.80
C GLU A 190 -16.61 -0.02 16.81
N ALA A 191 -15.76 0.99 16.57
CA ALA A 191 -16.24 2.35 16.40
C ALA A 191 -15.42 3.14 15.38
N ILE A 192 -16.08 4.09 14.71
CA ILE A 192 -15.49 4.99 13.72
C ILE A 192 -15.97 6.41 14.02
N GLN A 193 -15.05 7.35 14.04
CA GLN A 193 -15.35 8.79 14.03
C GLN A 193 -14.69 9.40 12.80
N LEU A 194 -15.47 10.11 11.99
CA LEU A 194 -15.04 10.59 10.66
C LEU A 194 -14.45 12.00 10.70
N GLU A 195 -14.82 12.80 11.69
CA GLU A 195 -14.36 14.18 11.85
C GLU A 195 -13.75 14.38 13.24
N ARG A 196 -12.77 15.28 13.38
CA ARG A 196 -12.12 15.58 14.66
C ARG A 196 -12.78 16.72 15.47
N LYS A 197 -14.00 17.11 15.09
CA LYS A 197 -14.78 18.14 15.80
C LYS A 197 -15.29 17.63 17.16
N PRO A 198 -15.43 18.50 18.17
CA PRO A 198 -15.87 18.09 19.52
C PRO A 198 -17.23 17.40 19.60
N ASP A 199 -18.13 17.71 18.67
CA ASP A 199 -19.50 17.19 18.53
C ASP A 199 -19.65 16.13 17.42
N ALA A 200 -18.52 15.68 16.84
CA ALA A 200 -18.52 14.69 15.78
C ALA A 200 -19.17 13.37 16.23
N LYS A 201 -19.99 12.80 15.35
CA LYS A 201 -20.66 11.53 15.59
C LYS A 201 -19.67 10.37 15.61
N VAL A 202 -19.82 9.49 16.59
CA VAL A 202 -19.19 8.18 16.62
C VAL A 202 -20.19 7.14 16.14
N TYR A 203 -19.83 6.45 15.06
CA TYR A 203 -20.59 5.38 14.46
C TYR A 203 -20.15 4.05 15.08
N THR A 204 -21.12 3.21 15.42
CA THR A 204 -20.91 1.85 15.94
C THR A 204 -21.93 0.90 15.29
N ASN A 205 -21.78 -0.41 15.51
CA ASN A 205 -22.69 -1.45 15.00
C ASN A 205 -23.39 -2.20 16.15
N THR A 206 -23.89 -1.46 17.14
CA THR A 206 -24.59 -2.04 18.30
C THR A 206 -26.08 -2.24 17.99
N ASN A 207 -26.76 -3.06 18.80
CA ASN A 207 -28.19 -3.34 18.61
C ASN A 207 -29.02 -2.05 18.65
N GLY A 208 -29.79 -1.82 17.59
CA GLY A 208 -30.64 -0.63 17.44
C GLY A 208 -30.00 0.51 16.66
N GLU A 209 -28.72 0.40 16.29
CA GLU A 209 -28.06 1.37 15.41
C GLU A 209 -28.33 1.11 13.93
N ASN A 210 -28.25 2.18 13.16
CA ASN A 210 -28.56 2.19 11.74
C ASN A 210 -27.44 1.55 10.92
N LYS A 211 -27.74 0.44 10.24
CA LYS A 211 -26.73 -0.33 9.50
C LYS A 211 -26.22 0.37 8.25
N ALA A 212 -27.05 1.22 7.64
CA ALA A 212 -26.61 2.02 6.49
C ALA A 212 -25.62 3.10 6.92
N GLU A 213 -25.84 3.75 8.07
CA GLU A 213 -24.86 4.70 8.64
C GLU A 213 -23.55 4.01 9.01
N TRP A 214 -23.61 2.80 9.57
CA TRP A 214 -22.40 2.02 9.86
C TRP A 214 -21.63 1.65 8.58
N LEU A 215 -22.33 1.17 7.54
CA LEU A 215 -21.74 0.91 6.24
C LEU A 215 -21.08 2.17 5.66
N TYR A 216 -21.74 3.31 5.77
CA TYR A 216 -21.22 4.59 5.29
C TYR A 216 -19.94 4.98 6.03
N ALA A 217 -19.90 4.85 7.35
CA ALA A 217 -18.71 5.13 8.14
C ALA A 217 -17.53 4.23 7.77
N LYS A 218 -17.76 2.92 7.58
CA LYS A 218 -16.73 1.99 7.09
C LYS A 218 -16.20 2.38 5.71
N ALA A 219 -17.09 2.73 4.78
CA ALA A 219 -16.71 3.16 3.45
C ALA A 219 -15.85 4.45 3.44
N ARG A 220 -16.14 5.38 4.34
CA ARG A 220 -15.39 6.64 4.52
C ARG A 220 -14.02 6.43 5.14
N LEU A 221 -13.94 5.65 6.20
CA LEU A 221 -12.67 5.20 6.75
C LEU A 221 -11.84 4.43 5.71
N ALA A 222 -12.47 3.56 4.93
CA ALA A 222 -11.80 2.84 3.86
C ALA A 222 -11.22 3.80 2.81
N THR A 223 -11.94 4.86 2.42
CA THR A 223 -11.42 5.91 1.51
C THR A 223 -10.21 6.64 2.10
N ALA A 224 -10.25 7.02 3.38
CA ALA A 224 -9.13 7.67 4.05
C ALA A 224 -7.89 6.78 4.03
N ASP A 225 -8.05 5.51 4.41
CA ASP A 225 -6.97 4.52 4.37
C ASP A 225 -6.47 4.27 2.95
N SER A 226 -7.35 4.18 1.95
CA SER A 226 -6.96 3.99 0.54
C SER A 226 -6.07 5.13 0.04
N ASN A 227 -6.44 6.38 0.35
CA ASN A 227 -5.68 7.55 -0.09
C ASN A 227 -4.36 7.67 0.66
N TYR A 228 -4.34 7.36 1.96
CA TYR A 228 -3.09 7.34 2.72
C TYR A 228 -2.16 6.20 2.24
N HIS A 229 -2.72 5.03 1.97
CA HIS A 229 -2.00 3.87 1.44
C HIS A 229 -1.30 4.20 0.13
N GLU A 230 -2.05 4.57 -0.92
CA GLU A 230 -1.50 4.74 -2.27
C GLU A 230 -0.41 5.82 -2.27
N TRP A 231 -0.67 6.94 -1.59
CA TRP A 231 0.21 8.10 -1.71
C TRP A 231 1.36 8.15 -0.71
N VAL A 232 1.09 7.75 0.54
CA VAL A 232 2.08 7.85 1.61
C VAL A 232 2.76 6.50 1.81
N SER A 233 2.00 5.45 2.15
CA SER A 233 2.60 4.14 2.45
C SER A 233 3.28 3.50 1.24
N HIS A 234 2.64 3.56 0.06
CA HIS A 234 3.09 2.91 -1.16
C HIS A 234 4.00 3.83 -1.98
N LEU A 235 3.46 4.79 -2.73
CA LEU A 235 4.28 5.64 -3.61
C LEU A 235 5.36 6.40 -2.82
N GLY A 236 5.00 7.02 -1.70
CA GLY A 236 5.92 7.80 -0.88
C GLY A 236 7.00 6.96 -0.21
N MET A 237 6.59 6.03 0.66
CA MET A 237 7.49 5.30 1.56
C MET A 237 8.10 4.02 0.96
N THR A 238 7.84 3.72 -0.32
CA THR A 238 8.61 2.69 -1.05
C THR A 238 9.30 3.30 -2.27
N HIS A 239 8.57 3.61 -3.34
CA HIS A 239 9.11 4.12 -4.59
C HIS A 239 10.00 5.36 -4.38
N LEU A 240 9.45 6.43 -3.82
CA LEU A 240 10.17 7.71 -3.70
C LEU A 240 11.25 7.66 -2.62
N ALA A 241 10.99 7.00 -1.49
CA ALA A 241 11.98 6.80 -0.42
C ALA A 241 13.22 6.00 -0.87
N THR A 242 13.05 5.08 -1.83
CA THR A 242 14.15 4.27 -2.38
C THR A 242 15.04 5.07 -3.34
N GLU A 243 14.48 6.05 -4.06
CA GLU A 243 15.17 6.74 -5.17
C GLU A 243 16.50 7.40 -4.79
N PRO A 244 16.64 8.11 -3.63
CA PRO A 244 17.93 8.63 -3.18
C PRO A 244 19.00 7.56 -3.02
N HIS A 245 18.63 6.35 -2.60
CA HIS A 245 19.57 5.25 -2.35
C HIS A 245 20.13 4.69 -3.66
N ILE A 246 19.27 4.60 -4.68
CA ILE A 246 19.67 4.19 -6.03
C ILE A 246 20.64 5.22 -6.61
N ILE A 247 20.28 6.51 -6.56
CA ILE A 247 21.11 7.60 -7.09
C ILE A 247 22.47 7.60 -6.40
N ALA A 248 22.50 7.49 -5.07
CA ALA A 248 23.74 7.50 -4.31
C ALA A 248 24.64 6.31 -4.64
N ALA A 249 24.07 5.09 -4.72
CA ALA A 249 24.82 3.90 -5.12
C ALA A 249 25.34 3.99 -6.56
N TYR A 250 24.58 4.60 -7.48
CA TYR A 250 25.01 4.81 -8.85
C TYR A 250 26.17 5.80 -8.96
N ASN A 251 26.10 6.91 -8.22
CA ASN A 251 27.12 7.95 -8.22
C ASN A 251 28.45 7.48 -7.59
N THR A 252 28.40 6.46 -6.72
CA THR A 252 29.53 5.97 -5.95
C THR A 252 29.88 4.52 -6.27
N LEU A 253 29.20 3.55 -5.66
CA LEU A 253 29.49 2.12 -5.72
C LEU A 253 29.54 1.60 -7.17
N ARG A 254 28.50 1.84 -7.97
CA ARG A 254 28.42 1.38 -9.37
C ARG A 254 29.52 2.01 -10.22
N LYS A 255 29.65 3.35 -10.14
CA LYS A 255 30.62 4.11 -10.93
C LYS A 255 32.06 3.64 -10.70
N LYS A 256 32.35 3.12 -9.49
CA LYS A 256 33.66 2.61 -9.11
C LYS A 256 33.79 1.08 -9.17
N ASN A 257 32.80 0.39 -9.76
CA ASN A 257 32.75 -1.08 -9.84
C ASN A 257 32.95 -1.76 -8.48
N HIS A 258 32.35 -1.19 -7.44
CA HIS A 258 32.55 -1.64 -6.06
C HIS A 258 31.75 -2.91 -5.75
N LYS A 259 32.35 -3.83 -4.97
CA LYS A 259 31.76 -5.14 -4.63
C LYS A 259 30.37 -5.06 -3.98
N LEU A 260 30.10 -4.05 -3.14
CA LEU A 260 28.76 -3.87 -2.54
C LEU A 260 27.65 -3.62 -3.57
N TYR A 261 27.99 -3.10 -4.75
CA TYR A 261 26.98 -2.88 -5.79
C TYR A 261 26.41 -4.20 -6.33
N ILE A 262 27.14 -5.32 -6.22
CA ILE A 262 26.63 -6.67 -6.59
C ILE A 262 25.35 -6.99 -5.83
N PHE A 263 25.28 -6.64 -4.54
CA PHE A 263 24.09 -6.87 -3.73
C PHE A 263 22.96 -5.89 -4.05
N LEU A 264 23.31 -4.62 -4.27
CA LEU A 264 22.32 -3.55 -4.46
C LEU A 264 21.74 -3.50 -5.88
N GLU A 265 22.48 -3.97 -6.88
CA GLU A 265 22.05 -3.97 -8.28
C GLU A 265 20.68 -4.62 -8.52
N PRO A 266 20.44 -5.88 -8.08
CA PRO A 266 19.12 -6.50 -8.26
C PRO A 266 18.01 -5.78 -7.49
N LEU A 267 18.34 -5.06 -6.39
CA LEU A 267 17.35 -4.35 -5.57
C LEU A 267 16.88 -3.02 -6.18
N TYR A 268 17.65 -2.47 -7.13
CA TYR A 268 17.40 -1.17 -7.74
C TYR A 268 16.94 -1.25 -9.19
N LYS A 269 16.81 -2.48 -9.71
CA LYS A 269 16.42 -2.73 -11.09
C LYS A 269 15.02 -2.16 -11.37
N ASP A 270 14.90 -1.45 -12.49
CA ASP A 270 13.68 -0.84 -13.04
C ASP A 270 13.03 0.31 -12.23
N THR A 271 13.30 0.43 -10.93
CA THR A 271 12.66 1.41 -10.03
C THR A 271 12.78 2.86 -10.51
N LEU A 272 13.96 3.31 -10.97
CA LEU A 272 14.12 4.70 -11.46
C LEU A 272 13.25 5.00 -12.70
N THR A 273 13.13 4.01 -13.60
CA THR A 273 12.32 4.16 -14.81
C THR A 273 10.83 4.23 -14.46
N LEU A 274 10.40 3.40 -13.50
CA LEU A 274 9.03 3.40 -12.99
C LEU A 274 8.69 4.69 -12.26
N ASN A 275 9.55 5.15 -11.36
CA ASN A 275 9.34 6.43 -10.66
C ASN A 275 9.28 7.61 -11.63
N TRP A 276 10.12 7.60 -12.66
CA TRP A 276 10.04 8.60 -13.73
C TRP A 276 8.70 8.52 -14.47
N ALA A 277 8.22 7.32 -14.81
CA ALA A 277 6.94 7.13 -15.47
C ALA A 277 5.78 7.61 -14.57
N ALA A 278 5.78 7.23 -13.29
CA ALA A 278 4.82 7.65 -12.29
C ALA A 278 4.75 9.18 -12.21
N ARG A 279 5.87 9.90 -12.15
CA ARG A 279 5.89 11.38 -12.18
C ARG A 279 5.31 12.00 -13.47
N LYS A 280 5.22 11.24 -14.57
CA LYS A 280 4.70 11.70 -15.86
C LYS A 280 3.27 11.29 -16.16
N THR A 281 2.71 10.38 -15.37
CA THR A 281 1.35 9.83 -15.59
C THR A 281 0.51 9.82 -14.32
N LEU A 282 1.03 9.22 -13.24
CA LEU A 282 0.30 8.98 -11.98
C LEU A 282 0.36 10.16 -11.02
N ALA A 283 1.52 10.78 -10.90
CA ALA A 283 1.86 11.79 -9.90
C ALA A 283 2.32 13.11 -10.56
N GLU A 284 1.90 13.33 -11.81
CA GLU A 284 2.08 14.65 -12.43
C GLU A 284 1.19 15.66 -11.69
N PHE A 285 1.69 16.87 -11.44
CA PHE A 285 0.88 17.92 -10.83
C PHE A 285 -0.04 18.52 -11.89
N GLY A 286 -1.34 18.21 -11.83
CA GLY A 286 -2.34 18.77 -12.73
C GLY A 286 -3.54 17.83 -12.98
N PRO A 287 -4.63 18.37 -13.58
CA PRO A 287 -5.90 17.67 -13.72
C PRO A 287 -5.86 16.43 -14.64
N ASP A 288 -4.85 16.33 -15.50
CA ASP A 288 -4.65 15.18 -16.40
C ASP A 288 -3.97 13.98 -15.72
N SER A 289 -3.48 14.18 -14.50
CA SER A 289 -2.79 13.15 -13.73
C SER A 289 -3.77 12.09 -13.26
N TRP A 290 -3.39 10.81 -13.40
CA TRP A 290 -4.24 9.72 -12.91
C TRP A 290 -4.50 9.86 -11.41
N GLY A 291 -3.53 10.33 -10.64
CA GLY A 291 -3.68 10.55 -9.21
C GLY A 291 -4.78 11.53 -8.85
N ASP A 292 -4.83 12.67 -9.54
CA ASP A 292 -5.87 13.68 -9.38
C ASP A 292 -7.24 13.17 -9.87
N GLN A 293 -7.26 12.32 -10.90
CA GLN A 293 -8.49 11.76 -11.47
C GLN A 293 -9.10 10.60 -10.67
N MET A 294 -8.32 9.93 -9.82
CA MET A 294 -8.77 8.73 -9.12
C MET A 294 -8.97 8.93 -7.62
N SER A 295 -8.13 9.76 -7.01
CA SER A 295 -8.04 9.84 -5.56
C SER A 295 -8.79 11.05 -5.01
N SER A 296 -9.26 10.95 -3.77
CA SER A 296 -9.93 12.06 -3.08
C SER A 296 -8.96 13.15 -2.63
N VAL A 297 -7.75 12.76 -2.20
CA VAL A 297 -6.71 13.67 -1.72
C VAL A 297 -6.03 14.35 -2.91
N GLY A 298 -5.66 13.58 -3.94
CA GLY A 298 -4.94 14.04 -5.12
C GLY A 298 -3.50 14.51 -4.88
N VAL A 299 -2.84 14.91 -5.97
CA VAL A 299 -1.38 15.02 -6.09
C VAL A 299 -0.79 16.10 -5.17
N GLY A 300 -1.36 17.30 -5.21
CA GLY A 300 -0.84 18.44 -4.43
C GLY A 300 -0.94 18.24 -2.92
N GLN A 301 -2.02 17.62 -2.45
CA GLN A 301 -2.27 17.37 -1.04
C GLN A 301 -1.43 16.20 -0.54
N TYR A 302 -1.25 15.14 -1.34
CA TYR A 302 -0.40 14.04 -0.90
C TYR A 302 1.05 14.48 -0.71
N LEU A 303 1.58 15.35 -1.57
CA LEU A 303 2.97 15.82 -1.44
C LEU A 303 3.20 16.49 -0.08
N GLN A 304 2.20 17.19 0.44
CA GLN A 304 2.26 17.80 1.78
C GLN A 304 2.31 16.74 2.89
N LEU A 305 1.48 15.69 2.78
CA LEU A 305 1.52 14.55 3.72
C LEU A 305 2.88 13.84 3.68
N LEU A 306 3.38 13.58 2.48
CA LEU A 306 4.65 12.89 2.29
C LEU A 306 5.81 13.71 2.87
N LEU A 307 5.84 15.02 2.65
CA LEU A 307 6.87 15.89 3.23
C LEU A 307 6.85 15.85 4.76
N LYS A 308 5.67 15.96 5.39
CA LYS A 308 5.54 15.83 6.85
C LYS A 308 5.99 14.47 7.36
N LYS A 309 5.70 13.40 6.60
CA LYS A 309 6.14 12.04 6.95
C LYS A 309 7.66 11.92 6.81
N TRP A 310 8.25 12.48 5.76
CA TRP A 310 9.69 12.49 5.51
C TRP A 310 10.46 13.30 6.55
N GLU A 311 9.91 14.42 7.04
CA GLU A 311 10.51 15.22 8.13
C GLU A 311 10.68 14.42 9.44
N LYS A 312 9.80 13.44 9.68
CA LYS A 312 9.85 12.55 10.86
C LYS A 312 10.45 11.19 10.55
N TYR A 313 10.96 10.98 9.33
CA TYR A 313 11.55 9.71 8.93
C TYR A 313 12.89 9.51 9.60
N ASP A 314 13.19 8.26 9.93
CA ASP A 314 14.54 7.80 10.24
C ASP A 314 14.74 6.46 9.50
N PHE A 315 15.86 6.35 8.80
CA PHE A 315 16.16 5.21 7.96
C PHE A 315 16.16 3.88 8.73
N PHE A 316 16.74 3.83 9.92
CA PHE A 316 16.76 2.58 10.69
C PHE A 316 15.44 2.30 11.40
N ASP A 317 14.69 3.35 11.78
CA ASP A 317 13.35 3.17 12.35
C ASP A 317 12.34 2.65 11.33
N ALA A 318 12.61 2.83 10.03
CA ALA A 318 11.83 2.25 8.95
C ALA A 318 12.04 0.73 8.76
N GLY A 319 13.00 0.13 9.47
CA GLY A 319 13.19 -1.31 9.50
C GLY A 319 12.02 -2.01 10.20
N LEU A 320 11.58 -3.18 9.68
CA LEU A 320 10.34 -3.84 10.11
C LEU A 320 10.21 -4.02 11.63
N PRO A 321 11.22 -4.51 12.39
CA PRO A 321 11.07 -4.72 13.82
C PRO A 321 10.84 -3.42 14.59
N THR A 322 11.62 -2.37 14.27
CA THR A 322 11.52 -1.06 14.93
C THR A 322 10.21 -0.37 14.56
N GLU A 323 9.78 -0.50 13.30
CA GLU A 323 8.49 -0.02 12.82
C GLU A 323 7.33 -0.66 13.58
N LEU A 324 7.34 -1.99 13.75
CA LEU A 324 6.33 -2.73 14.52
C LEU A 324 6.30 -2.32 15.99
N GLU A 325 7.48 -2.24 16.63
CA GLU A 325 7.62 -1.80 18.02
C GLU A 325 7.09 -0.38 18.23
N SER A 326 7.33 0.53 17.27
CA SER A 326 6.82 1.91 17.31
C SER A 326 5.29 1.98 17.30
N ARG A 327 4.63 0.95 16.75
CA ARG A 327 3.16 0.80 16.74
C ARG A 327 2.62 -0.05 17.90
N GLY A 328 3.50 -0.45 18.82
CA GLY A 328 3.17 -1.22 20.00
C GLY A 328 3.19 -2.74 19.80
N PHE A 329 3.63 -3.25 18.65
CA PHE A 329 3.74 -4.69 18.41
C PHE A 329 5.13 -5.21 18.78
N THR A 330 5.41 -5.21 20.08
CA THR A 330 6.67 -5.75 20.60
C THR A 330 6.71 -7.27 20.45
N LYS A 331 7.93 -7.84 20.51
CA LYS A 331 8.18 -9.28 20.33
C LYS A 331 7.44 -10.21 21.31
N ASP A 332 7.02 -9.68 22.45
CA ASP A 332 6.33 -10.39 23.53
C ASP A 332 4.80 -10.42 23.35
N ILE A 333 4.25 -9.62 22.43
CA ILE A 333 2.82 -9.63 22.13
C ILE A 333 2.52 -10.68 21.07
N ASP A 334 1.76 -11.70 21.45
CA ASP A 334 1.23 -12.69 20.51
C ASP A 334 0.11 -12.07 19.65
N MET A 335 0.19 -12.19 18.32
CA MET A 335 -0.81 -11.68 17.36
C MET A 335 -0.95 -12.65 16.19
N PRO A 336 -1.51 -13.86 16.41
CA PRO A 336 -1.57 -14.91 15.39
C PRO A 336 -2.43 -14.54 14.17
N CYS A 337 -3.23 -13.46 14.27
CA CYS A 337 -3.99 -12.91 13.15
C CYS A 337 -3.23 -11.88 12.32
N TYR A 338 -1.99 -11.51 12.66
CA TYR A 338 -1.22 -10.46 11.98
C TYR A 338 -0.14 -11.07 11.07
N LEU A 339 -0.57 -11.57 9.92
CA LEU A 339 0.26 -12.39 9.03
C LEU A 339 1.32 -11.56 8.28
N PHE A 340 1.06 -10.28 8.00
CA PHE A 340 2.08 -9.34 7.52
C PHE A 340 3.29 -9.29 8.47
N ARG A 341 3.04 -9.17 9.78
CA ARG A 341 4.06 -9.16 10.81
C ARG A 341 4.82 -10.48 10.83
N ASP A 342 4.10 -11.59 10.95
CA ASP A 342 4.72 -12.90 11.18
C ASP A 342 5.53 -13.39 9.95
N ASP A 343 4.99 -13.23 8.74
CA ASP A 343 5.68 -13.61 7.51
C ASP A 343 6.80 -12.60 7.19
N GLY A 344 6.56 -11.31 7.43
CA GLY A 344 7.54 -10.23 7.25
C GLY A 344 8.76 -10.39 8.14
N MET A 345 8.58 -10.73 9.42
CA MET A 345 9.70 -10.92 10.35
C MET A 345 10.59 -12.09 9.95
N LYS A 346 10.03 -13.18 9.40
CA LYS A 346 10.81 -14.30 8.87
C LYS A 346 11.67 -13.87 7.68
N LEU A 347 11.09 -13.14 6.73
CA LEU A 347 11.84 -12.59 5.61
C LEU A 347 12.90 -11.59 6.07
N TRP A 348 12.55 -10.68 6.99
CA TRP A 348 13.47 -9.71 7.57
C TRP A 348 14.70 -10.39 8.16
N HIS A 349 14.52 -11.46 8.95
CA HIS A 349 15.63 -12.23 9.51
C HIS A 349 16.50 -12.89 8.43
N ALA A 350 15.89 -13.54 7.44
CA ALA A 350 16.63 -14.17 6.34
C ALA A 350 17.42 -13.13 5.52
N MET A 351 16.84 -11.95 5.27
CA MET A 351 17.50 -10.82 4.60
C MET A 351 18.69 -10.29 5.43
N GLY A 352 18.55 -10.25 6.75
CA GLY A 352 19.62 -9.85 7.66
C GLY A 352 20.80 -10.82 7.66
N ASN A 353 20.52 -12.13 7.72
CA ASN A 353 21.55 -13.17 7.59
C ASN A 353 22.28 -13.04 6.24
N PHE A 354 21.52 -12.89 5.16
CA PHE A 354 22.08 -12.72 3.82
C PHE A 354 22.99 -11.49 3.73
N ALA A 355 22.53 -10.34 4.22
CA ALA A 355 23.31 -9.11 4.22
C ALA A 355 24.59 -9.25 5.07
N MET A 356 24.51 -9.87 6.24
CA MET A 356 25.65 -10.08 7.13
C MET A 356 26.68 -11.04 6.53
N GLU A 357 26.24 -12.16 5.94
CA GLU A 357 27.12 -13.10 5.24
C GLU A 357 27.81 -12.43 4.05
N PHE A 358 27.06 -11.68 3.23
CA PHE A 358 27.61 -10.95 2.09
C PHE A 358 28.64 -9.89 2.51
N VAL A 359 28.35 -9.09 3.54
CA VAL A 359 29.31 -8.12 4.10
C VAL A 359 30.53 -8.84 4.68
N GLY A 360 30.35 -10.03 5.24
CA GLY A 360 31.42 -10.90 5.70
C GLY A 360 32.33 -11.42 4.59
N GLU A 361 31.77 -11.71 3.41
CA GLU A 361 32.54 -12.05 2.20
C GLU A 361 33.24 -10.83 1.59
N CYS A 362 32.69 -9.63 1.81
CA CYS A 362 33.29 -8.39 1.35
C CYS A 362 34.47 -7.96 2.22
N TYR A 363 34.32 -7.97 3.55
CA TYR A 363 35.32 -7.40 4.46
C TYR A 363 35.70 -8.39 5.55
N GLU A 364 36.99 -8.60 5.76
CA GLU A 364 37.46 -9.47 6.84
C GLU A 364 37.28 -8.80 8.21
N THR A 365 37.55 -7.49 8.29
CA THR A 365 37.54 -6.72 9.54
C THR A 365 36.81 -5.38 9.40
N ASP A 366 36.34 -4.83 10.52
CA ASP A 366 35.76 -3.49 10.57
C ASP A 366 36.75 -2.40 10.14
N ALA A 367 38.05 -2.61 10.39
CA ALA A 367 39.11 -1.70 9.96
C ALA A 367 39.27 -1.65 8.43
N GLU A 368 39.08 -2.77 7.73
CA GLU A 368 39.09 -2.78 6.26
C GLU A 368 37.92 -1.94 5.71
N LEU A 369 36.71 -2.13 6.26
CA LEU A 369 35.53 -1.36 5.91
C LEU A 369 35.69 0.14 6.21
N ALA A 370 36.21 0.49 7.39
CA ALA A 370 36.40 1.88 7.78
C ALA A 370 37.40 2.62 6.86
N ASN A 371 38.35 1.90 6.27
CA ASN A 371 39.33 2.44 5.31
C ASN A 371 38.85 2.39 3.84
N ASP A 372 37.63 1.90 3.57
CA ASP A 372 37.07 1.85 2.23
C ASP A 372 36.48 3.21 1.83
N ASP A 373 37.30 4.03 1.16
CA ASP A 373 36.92 5.37 0.70
C ASP A 373 35.64 5.39 -0.16
N VAL A 374 35.36 4.32 -0.91
CA VAL A 374 34.19 4.24 -1.78
C VAL A 374 32.91 4.06 -0.97
N VAL A 375 32.96 3.23 0.08
CA VAL A 375 31.84 3.06 1.01
C VAL A 375 31.61 4.30 1.84
N GLN A 376 32.67 4.97 2.30
CA GLN A 376 32.52 6.24 3.02
C GLN A 376 31.94 7.34 2.10
N GLU A 377 32.31 7.35 0.82
CA GLU A 377 31.71 8.24 -0.16
C GLU A 377 30.22 7.93 -0.37
N TRP A 378 29.83 6.66 -0.47
CA TRP A 378 28.43 6.23 -0.56
C TRP A 378 27.61 6.67 0.67
N ALA A 379 28.16 6.52 1.87
CA ALA A 379 27.51 6.97 3.10
C ALA A 379 27.19 8.47 3.08
N ARG A 380 28.17 9.29 2.70
CA ARG A 380 27.99 10.75 2.54
C ARG A 380 27.06 11.10 1.39
N GLU A 381 27.15 10.39 0.27
CA GLU A 381 26.28 10.59 -0.89
C GLU A 381 24.80 10.36 -0.53
N THR A 382 24.52 9.41 0.35
CA THR A 382 23.16 9.08 0.78
C THR A 382 22.65 10.03 1.87
N SER A 383 23.49 10.40 2.84
CA SER A 383 23.06 11.12 4.05
C SER A 383 23.10 12.65 3.96
N TYR A 384 24.02 13.24 3.18
CA TYR A 384 24.25 14.68 3.26
C TYR A 384 23.12 15.49 2.62
N ALA A 385 22.81 16.66 3.21
CA ALA A 385 21.66 17.49 2.87
C ALA A 385 21.71 18.08 1.45
N ASP A 386 22.91 18.28 0.89
CA ASP A 386 23.13 18.73 -0.49
C ASP A 386 23.16 17.58 -1.51
N LYS A 387 22.87 16.35 -1.05
CA LYS A 387 22.93 15.11 -1.83
C LYS A 387 21.63 14.28 -1.68
N GLY A 388 21.72 13.04 -1.22
CA GLY A 388 20.55 12.17 -1.01
C GLY A 388 19.65 12.61 0.14
N ALA A 389 20.19 13.34 1.13
CA ALA A 389 19.46 13.90 2.26
C ALA A 389 18.52 12.90 2.97
N VAL A 390 18.95 11.63 3.08
CA VAL A 390 18.16 10.57 3.73
C VAL A 390 18.28 10.69 5.25
N PRO A 391 17.21 11.06 5.97
CA PRO A 391 17.24 11.15 7.43
C PRO A 391 17.57 9.81 8.09
N GLY A 392 18.40 9.81 9.13
CA GLY A 392 18.80 8.60 9.86
C GLY A 392 19.82 7.70 9.15
N PHE A 393 20.19 7.98 7.90
CA PHE A 393 21.19 7.17 7.20
C PHE A 393 22.61 7.45 7.75
N PRO A 394 23.45 6.43 7.98
CA PRO A 394 24.81 6.63 8.48
C PRO A 394 25.64 7.58 7.61
N THR A 395 26.35 8.52 8.23
CA THR A 395 27.29 9.41 7.52
C THR A 395 28.65 8.75 7.21
N ALA A 396 28.90 7.61 7.86
CA ALA A 396 30.08 6.77 7.69
C ALA A 396 29.75 5.34 8.14
N PHE A 397 30.48 4.36 7.61
CA PHE A 397 30.38 2.96 8.06
C PHE A 397 31.71 2.55 8.71
N THR A 398 31.70 2.35 10.03
CA THR A 398 32.88 1.97 10.81
C THR A 398 32.86 0.51 11.24
N ASP A 399 31.72 -0.17 11.10
CA ASP A 399 31.54 -1.56 11.50
C ASP A 399 30.61 -2.30 10.54
N LYS A 400 30.87 -3.60 10.38
CA LYS A 400 30.16 -4.48 9.45
C LYS A 400 28.69 -4.67 9.82
N ILE A 401 28.34 -4.60 11.10
CA ILE A 401 26.97 -4.81 11.58
C ILE A 401 26.07 -3.66 11.10
N THR A 402 26.52 -2.42 11.24
CA THR A 402 25.80 -1.23 10.78
C THR A 402 25.64 -1.25 9.25
N LEU A 403 26.67 -1.66 8.51
CA LEU A 403 26.58 -1.81 7.05
C LEU A 403 25.56 -2.91 6.66
N ALA A 404 25.63 -4.08 7.29
CA ALA A 404 24.69 -5.17 7.03
C ALA A 404 23.25 -4.76 7.36
N LYS A 405 23.03 -4.04 8.47
CA LYS A 405 21.72 -3.49 8.84
C LYS A 405 21.20 -2.49 7.81
N ALA A 406 22.06 -1.64 7.25
CA ALA A 406 21.67 -0.72 6.20
C ALA A 406 21.24 -1.46 4.92
N ILE A 407 22.03 -2.45 4.50
CA ILE A 407 21.70 -3.31 3.34
C ILE A 407 20.39 -4.08 3.57
N GLN A 408 20.20 -4.67 4.75
CA GLN A 408 18.97 -5.35 5.15
C GLN A 408 17.75 -4.42 5.06
N THR A 409 17.88 -3.19 5.54
CA THR A 409 16.79 -2.19 5.53
C THR A 409 16.44 -1.77 4.11
N ILE A 410 17.46 -1.54 3.26
CA ILE A 410 17.27 -1.28 1.81
C ILE A 410 16.52 -2.46 1.18
N MET A 411 17.01 -3.68 1.38
CA MET A 411 16.41 -4.89 0.82
C MET A 411 14.96 -5.04 1.24
N TRP A 412 14.63 -4.86 2.52
CA TRP A 412 13.25 -4.91 3.00
C TRP A 412 12.37 -3.88 2.31
N MET A 413 12.81 -2.63 2.21
CA MET A 413 12.05 -1.55 1.58
C MET A 413 11.78 -1.82 0.10
N THR A 414 12.77 -2.28 -0.67
CA THR A 414 12.64 -2.53 -2.11
C THR A 414 11.93 -3.83 -2.46
N SER A 415 11.82 -4.76 -1.51
CA SER A 415 11.24 -6.08 -1.73
C SER A 415 10.02 -6.32 -0.81
N GLY A 416 10.23 -6.78 0.42
CA GLY A 416 9.17 -7.23 1.33
C GLY A 416 8.12 -6.15 1.63
N GLN A 417 8.54 -4.92 1.96
CA GLN A 417 7.66 -3.79 2.22
C GLN A 417 6.78 -3.49 1.00
N HIS A 418 7.41 -3.27 -0.17
CA HIS A 418 6.71 -2.99 -1.41
C HIS A 418 5.73 -4.12 -1.77
N ALA A 419 6.20 -5.37 -1.73
CA ALA A 419 5.37 -6.52 -2.06
C ALA A 419 4.13 -6.64 -1.16
N ALA A 420 4.29 -6.41 0.14
CA ALA A 420 3.22 -6.51 1.12
C ALA A 420 2.11 -5.46 0.95
N ILE A 421 2.38 -4.34 0.27
CA ILE A 421 1.43 -3.23 0.12
C ILE A 421 1.00 -2.99 -1.34
N ASN A 422 1.77 -3.48 -2.31
CA ASN A 422 1.45 -3.40 -3.75
C ASN A 422 0.62 -4.59 -4.22
N PHE A 423 1.10 -5.83 -4.07
CA PHE A 423 0.40 -7.01 -4.60
C PHE A 423 -1.00 -7.30 -4.01
N PRO A 424 -1.36 -6.88 -2.78
CA PRO A 424 -2.75 -6.97 -2.33
C PRO A 424 -3.71 -6.04 -3.06
N GLN A 425 -3.24 -5.02 -3.79
CA GLN A 425 -4.10 -3.99 -4.37
C GLN A 425 -5.24 -4.57 -5.19
N TYR A 426 -4.98 -5.55 -6.07
CA TYR A 426 -6.06 -6.15 -6.85
C TYR A 426 -7.09 -6.89 -5.97
N ASP A 427 -6.66 -7.64 -4.96
CA ASP A 427 -7.58 -8.43 -4.12
C ASP A 427 -8.53 -7.55 -3.29
N PHE A 428 -8.09 -6.35 -2.90
CA PHE A 428 -8.87 -5.46 -2.03
C PHE A 428 -9.48 -4.27 -2.74
N TYR A 429 -8.77 -3.64 -3.67
CA TYR A 429 -9.27 -2.49 -4.42
C TYR A 429 -10.10 -2.87 -5.62
N SER A 430 -9.96 -4.07 -6.20
CA SER A 430 -10.78 -4.38 -7.37
C SER A 430 -12.27 -4.24 -7.01
N TYR A 431 -12.73 -4.75 -5.87
CA TYR A 431 -14.09 -4.51 -5.35
C TYR A 431 -14.24 -3.12 -4.71
N ALA A 432 -14.64 -2.13 -5.52
CA ALA A 432 -14.70 -0.73 -5.09
C ALA A 432 -15.51 -0.45 -3.80
N PRO A 433 -16.64 -1.12 -3.49
CA PRO A 433 -17.32 -0.90 -2.22
C PRO A 433 -16.52 -1.32 -0.98
N ASN A 434 -15.57 -2.26 -1.11
CA ASN A 434 -14.67 -2.66 -0.01
C ASN A 434 -13.63 -1.58 0.29
N LYS A 435 -12.93 -1.12 -0.74
CA LYS A 435 -11.85 -0.14 -0.64
C LYS A 435 -11.96 0.92 -1.73
N PRO A 436 -12.85 1.92 -1.60
CA PRO A 436 -12.96 2.99 -2.58
C PRO A 436 -11.68 3.84 -2.62
N LEU A 437 -11.17 4.15 -3.82
CA LEU A 437 -10.05 5.11 -4.00
C LEU A 437 -10.52 6.57 -3.94
N GLY A 438 -11.79 6.83 -4.24
CA GLY A 438 -12.40 8.15 -4.22
C GLY A 438 -13.84 8.12 -3.73
N ALA A 439 -14.28 9.21 -3.10
CA ALA A 439 -15.64 9.38 -2.60
C ALA A 439 -16.33 10.56 -3.30
N ARG A 440 -17.55 10.37 -3.80
CA ARG A 440 -18.28 11.37 -4.61
C ARG A 440 -19.23 12.27 -3.82
N ALA A 441 -19.33 12.09 -2.51
CA ALA A 441 -20.26 12.87 -1.69
C ALA A 441 -19.65 13.31 -0.37
N SER A 442 -20.04 14.50 0.09
CA SER A 442 -19.67 15.02 1.41
C SER A 442 -20.41 14.27 2.52
N LEU A 443 -19.98 14.49 3.77
CA LEU A 443 -20.68 13.97 4.95
C LEU A 443 -22.08 14.55 5.06
N GLU A 444 -22.24 15.85 4.83
CA GLU A 444 -23.50 16.58 4.95
C GLU A 444 -24.54 16.16 3.91
N ALA A 445 -24.10 15.62 2.77
CA ALA A 445 -24.98 15.12 1.73
C ALA A 445 -25.70 13.81 2.12
N PHE A 446 -25.23 13.11 3.15
CA PHE A 446 -25.82 11.83 3.56
C PHE A 446 -27.25 12.03 4.09
N PRO A 447 -28.25 11.26 3.59
CA PRO A 447 -29.65 11.51 3.89
C PRO A 447 -30.09 10.91 5.24
N HIS A 448 -29.57 11.45 6.35
CA HIS A 448 -29.83 10.96 7.72
C HIS A 448 -31.31 10.82 8.08
N HIS A 449 -32.18 11.65 7.50
CA HIS A 449 -33.62 11.66 7.76
C HIS A 449 -34.40 10.57 7.00
N LYS A 450 -33.77 9.88 6.05
CA LYS A 450 -34.41 8.84 5.25
C LYS A 450 -34.36 7.47 5.94
N PRO A 451 -35.27 6.53 5.63
CA PRO A 451 -35.20 5.16 6.12
C PRO A 451 -33.88 4.47 5.74
N GLU A 452 -33.41 3.52 6.56
CA GLU A 452 -32.14 2.79 6.37
C GLU A 452 -31.99 2.21 4.96
N LYS A 453 -33.06 1.66 4.39
CA LYS A 453 -33.06 1.11 3.02
C LYS A 453 -32.77 2.16 1.95
N GLU A 454 -33.31 3.37 2.10
CA GLU A 454 -33.06 4.49 1.18
C GLU A 454 -31.65 5.06 1.36
N GLN A 455 -31.17 5.13 2.60
CA GLN A 455 -29.79 5.50 2.90
C GLN A 455 -28.80 4.53 2.25
N ARG A 456 -29.02 3.21 2.37
CA ARG A 456 -28.19 2.20 1.69
C ARG A 456 -28.16 2.43 0.18
N LYS A 457 -29.32 2.58 -0.46
CA LYS A 457 -29.40 2.88 -1.90
C LYS A 457 -28.63 4.15 -2.25
N TRP A 458 -28.73 5.18 -1.41
CA TRP A 458 -28.01 6.43 -1.61
C TRP A 458 -26.49 6.25 -1.56
N ILE A 459 -25.95 5.42 -0.65
CA ILE A 459 -24.51 5.12 -0.56
C ILE A 459 -24.01 4.54 -1.88
N PHE A 460 -24.67 3.50 -2.40
CA PHE A 460 -24.26 2.87 -3.65
C PHE A 460 -24.42 3.78 -4.87
N ALA A 461 -25.44 4.65 -4.86
CA ALA A 461 -25.69 5.55 -5.98
C ALA A 461 -24.77 6.79 -5.98
N ASN A 462 -24.40 7.33 -4.81
CA ASN A 462 -23.82 8.66 -4.69
C ASN A 462 -22.48 8.72 -3.98
N TYR A 463 -22.12 7.73 -3.15
CA TYR A 463 -20.86 7.77 -2.40
C TYR A 463 -19.72 7.06 -3.14
N PHE A 464 -19.88 5.77 -3.46
CA PHE A 464 -18.83 4.98 -4.12
C PHE A 464 -18.50 5.51 -5.52
N PRO A 465 -17.29 5.29 -6.06
CA PRO A 465 -16.92 5.69 -7.43
C PRO A 465 -17.94 5.20 -8.45
N ASN A 466 -18.29 6.00 -9.46
CA ASN A 466 -19.20 5.52 -10.49
C ASN A 466 -18.59 4.34 -11.28
N MET A 467 -19.42 3.72 -12.10
CA MET A 467 -19.05 2.55 -12.86
C MET A 467 -17.81 2.77 -13.76
N ASP A 468 -17.67 3.92 -14.43
CA ASP A 468 -16.51 4.20 -15.29
C ASP A 468 -15.22 4.36 -14.47
N ALA A 469 -15.29 5.06 -13.34
CA ALA A 469 -14.15 5.20 -12.44
C ALA A 469 -13.75 3.85 -11.81
N THR A 470 -14.73 3.04 -11.37
CA THR A 470 -14.47 1.69 -10.88
C THR A 470 -13.79 0.82 -11.94
N LYS A 471 -14.30 0.83 -13.17
CA LYS A 471 -13.81 -0.04 -14.25
C LYS A 471 -12.46 0.39 -14.81
N HIS A 472 -12.39 1.63 -15.29
CA HIS A 472 -11.23 2.12 -16.06
C HIS A 472 -10.08 2.55 -15.16
N PHE A 473 -10.36 2.94 -13.93
CA PHE A 473 -9.34 3.52 -13.07
C PHE A 473 -8.99 2.64 -11.88
N GLN A 474 -9.97 2.09 -11.17
CA GLN A 474 -9.66 1.32 -9.97
C GLN A 474 -9.27 -0.13 -10.29
N ILE A 475 -10.13 -0.91 -10.96
CA ILE A 475 -9.86 -2.33 -11.28
C ILE A 475 -8.69 -2.47 -12.24
N LEU A 476 -8.65 -1.62 -13.27
CA LEU A 476 -7.61 -1.71 -14.30
C LEU A 476 -6.23 -1.37 -13.74
N THR A 477 -6.11 -0.23 -13.07
CA THR A 477 -4.81 0.22 -12.55
C THR A 477 -4.28 -0.78 -11.56
N THR A 478 -5.11 -1.21 -10.61
CA THR A 478 -4.70 -2.21 -9.61
C THR A 478 -4.31 -3.53 -10.26
N LYS A 479 -4.96 -3.95 -11.36
CA LYS A 479 -4.54 -5.14 -12.10
C LYS A 479 -3.15 -5.01 -12.73
N VAL A 480 -2.83 -3.85 -13.30
CA VAL A 480 -1.54 -3.58 -13.93
C VAL A 480 -0.45 -3.49 -12.86
N LEU A 481 -0.72 -2.77 -11.77
CA LEU A 481 0.23 -2.58 -10.66
C LEU A 481 0.55 -3.90 -9.93
N THR A 482 -0.34 -4.89 -9.97
CA THR A 482 -0.10 -6.20 -9.32
C THR A 482 0.26 -7.31 -10.31
N LEU A 483 0.85 -6.99 -11.46
CA LEU A 483 1.40 -8.03 -12.34
C LEU A 483 2.57 -8.73 -11.63
N PRO A 484 2.64 -10.08 -11.67
CA PRO A 484 3.66 -10.81 -10.95
C PRO A 484 5.05 -10.53 -11.52
N SER A 485 6.03 -10.37 -10.62
CA SER A 485 7.43 -10.25 -11.02
C SER A 485 7.99 -11.59 -11.54
N THR A 486 8.90 -11.48 -12.50
CA THR A 486 9.71 -12.63 -12.95
C THR A 486 11.04 -12.73 -12.21
N HIS A 487 11.44 -11.69 -11.48
CA HIS A 487 12.71 -11.55 -10.79
C HIS A 487 12.49 -11.35 -9.28
N THR A 488 12.26 -12.47 -8.59
CA THR A 488 11.97 -12.49 -7.15
C THR A 488 13.23 -12.57 -6.30
N ILE A 489 13.10 -12.35 -5.00
CA ILE A 489 14.21 -12.49 -4.03
C ILE A 489 14.85 -13.89 -4.02
N GLY A 490 14.18 -14.91 -4.59
CA GLY A 490 14.73 -16.26 -4.78
C GLY A 490 15.35 -16.52 -6.16
N LYS A 491 15.37 -15.53 -7.07
CA LYS A 491 15.78 -15.66 -8.48
C LYS A 491 16.81 -14.60 -8.94
N MET A 492 17.79 -14.32 -8.09
CA MET A 492 18.95 -13.43 -8.32
C MET A 492 20.25 -14.21 -8.64
N ASP A 493 20.16 -15.43 -9.15
CA ASP A 493 21.32 -16.31 -9.38
C ASP A 493 22.35 -15.73 -10.37
N SER A 494 21.89 -14.93 -11.33
CA SER A 494 22.76 -14.26 -12.32
C SER A 494 23.66 -13.19 -11.70
N GLU A 495 23.20 -12.56 -10.63
CA GLU A 495 23.87 -11.47 -9.94
C GLU A 495 24.90 -11.99 -8.93
N PHE A 496 24.63 -13.14 -8.29
CA PHE A 496 25.49 -13.73 -7.27
C PHE A 496 26.31 -14.93 -7.78
N THR A 497 27.16 -14.70 -8.79
CA THR A 497 28.05 -15.74 -9.37
C THR A 497 29.46 -15.78 -8.76
N GLY A 498 29.85 -14.75 -8.00
CA GLY A 498 31.15 -14.60 -7.37
C GLY A 498 31.03 -14.24 -5.90
N VAL A 499 31.41 -13.00 -5.54
CA VAL A 499 31.15 -12.46 -4.19
C VAL A 499 29.66 -12.52 -3.90
N GLY A 500 29.29 -13.10 -2.76
CA GLY A 500 27.92 -13.30 -2.33
C GLY A 500 27.27 -14.61 -2.80
N ALA A 501 27.93 -15.42 -3.62
CA ALA A 501 27.34 -16.67 -4.13
C ALA A 501 27.00 -17.66 -3.02
N THR A 502 27.84 -17.76 -1.98
CA THR A 502 27.58 -18.64 -0.83
C THR A 502 26.47 -18.06 0.03
N ALA A 503 26.56 -16.77 0.38
CA ALA A 503 25.53 -16.05 1.12
C ALA A 503 24.14 -16.18 0.45
N TYR A 504 24.07 -16.01 -0.87
CA TYR A 504 22.81 -16.09 -1.61
C TYR A 504 22.25 -17.52 -1.65
N LYS A 505 23.09 -18.54 -1.78
CA LYS A 505 22.66 -19.94 -1.70
C LYS A 505 22.08 -20.29 -0.33
N ASN A 506 22.66 -19.77 0.75
CA ASN A 506 22.12 -19.93 2.11
C ASN A 506 20.77 -19.21 2.24
N PHE A 507 20.67 -17.98 1.73
CA PHE A 507 19.42 -17.23 1.68
C PHE A 507 18.32 -17.99 0.93
N GLN A 508 18.60 -18.55 -0.26
CA GLN A 508 17.64 -19.38 -1.01
C GLN A 508 17.15 -20.59 -0.20
N LYS A 509 18.02 -21.21 0.60
CA LYS A 509 17.64 -22.32 1.48
C LYS A 509 16.69 -21.88 2.59
N GLU A 510 16.92 -20.72 3.20
CA GLU A 510 16.01 -20.12 4.19
C GLU A 510 14.67 -19.76 3.55
N LEU A 511 14.67 -19.10 2.39
CA LEU A 511 13.47 -18.75 1.64
C LEU A 511 12.62 -19.99 1.32
N LYS A 512 13.23 -21.12 0.95
CA LYS A 512 12.49 -22.37 0.71
C LYS A 512 11.75 -22.86 1.96
N GLY A 513 12.35 -22.70 3.14
CA GLY A 513 11.72 -23.00 4.42
C GLY A 513 10.51 -22.10 4.68
N ILE A 514 10.71 -20.79 4.54
CA ILE A 514 9.66 -19.78 4.74
C ILE A 514 8.48 -20.00 3.77
N GLY A 515 8.76 -20.21 2.49
CA GLY A 515 7.73 -20.47 1.47
C GLY A 515 6.91 -21.72 1.76
N LYS A 516 7.56 -22.79 2.26
CA LYS A 516 6.87 -24.01 2.68
C LYS A 516 5.89 -23.74 3.83
N GLU A 517 6.32 -23.02 4.87
CA GLU A 517 5.46 -22.68 6.01
C GLU A 517 4.24 -21.84 5.59
N ILE A 518 4.46 -20.79 4.78
CA ILE A 518 3.38 -19.94 4.25
C ILE A 518 2.40 -20.77 3.41
N SER A 519 2.92 -21.64 2.55
CA SER A 519 2.11 -22.53 1.71
C SER A 519 1.26 -23.50 2.54
N GLU A 520 1.83 -24.12 3.57
CA GLU A 520 1.11 -25.02 4.48
C GLU A 520 0.02 -24.29 5.27
N ARG A 521 0.32 -23.09 5.80
CA ARG A 521 -0.65 -22.22 6.47
C ARG A 521 -1.79 -21.85 5.55
N ASN A 522 -1.50 -21.39 4.34
CA ASN A 522 -2.51 -20.98 3.36
C ASN A 522 -3.35 -22.16 2.88
N LEU A 523 -2.77 -23.34 2.69
CA LEU A 523 -3.51 -24.55 2.34
C LEU A 523 -4.48 -24.95 3.46
N LYS A 524 -4.06 -24.86 4.73
CA LYS A 524 -4.93 -25.09 5.89
C LYS A 524 -6.07 -24.07 5.94
N ASN A 525 -5.77 -22.78 5.76
CA ASN A 525 -6.79 -21.73 5.73
C ASN A 525 -7.81 -21.97 4.62
N LYS A 526 -7.35 -22.26 3.40
CA LYS A 526 -8.23 -22.57 2.25
C LYS A 526 -9.15 -23.75 2.54
N LYS A 527 -8.64 -24.85 3.11
CA LYS A 527 -9.45 -26.03 3.51
C LYS A 527 -10.53 -25.67 4.54
N ASN A 528 -10.23 -24.74 5.43
CA ASN A 528 -11.14 -24.28 6.47
C ASN A 528 -12.03 -23.11 6.05
N LYS A 529 -12.00 -22.69 4.77
CA LYS A 529 -12.69 -21.50 4.27
C LYS A 529 -12.33 -20.27 5.11
N LEU A 530 -11.04 -20.04 5.29
CA LEU A 530 -10.45 -18.87 5.93
C LEU A 530 -9.61 -18.09 4.91
N PRO A 531 -9.39 -16.78 5.12
CA PRO A 531 -8.60 -15.98 4.21
C PRO A 531 -7.15 -16.46 4.19
N ILE A 532 -6.52 -16.35 3.03
CA ILE A 532 -5.11 -16.65 2.83
C ILE A 532 -4.30 -15.35 2.77
N TYR A 533 -3.02 -15.43 3.11
CA TYR A 533 -2.08 -14.31 2.97
C TYR A 533 -0.82 -14.83 2.28
N HIS A 534 -0.55 -14.33 1.08
CA HIS A 534 0.47 -14.88 0.19
C HIS A 534 1.44 -13.81 -0.36
N TYR A 535 1.22 -12.53 -0.06
CA TYR A 535 1.97 -11.41 -0.62
C TYR A 535 3.44 -11.38 -0.19
N LEU A 536 3.78 -12.05 0.92
CA LEU A 536 5.14 -12.25 1.41
C LEU A 536 5.68 -13.67 1.16
N HIS A 537 5.05 -14.44 0.28
CA HIS A 537 5.64 -15.70 -0.18
C HIS A 537 6.90 -15.39 -1.03
N PRO A 538 8.06 -16.06 -0.83
CA PRO A 538 9.29 -15.75 -1.57
C PRO A 538 9.20 -15.82 -3.10
N ASP A 539 8.28 -16.63 -3.63
CA ASP A 539 7.99 -16.70 -5.08
C ASP A 539 7.12 -15.54 -5.60
N VAL A 540 6.61 -14.69 -4.71
CA VAL A 540 5.81 -13.50 -5.02
C VAL A 540 6.62 -12.23 -4.82
N VAL A 541 7.48 -12.19 -3.79
CA VAL A 541 8.26 -11.00 -3.42
C VAL A 541 9.35 -10.70 -4.47
N PRO A 542 9.24 -9.59 -5.23
CA PRO A 542 10.26 -9.15 -6.19
C PRO A 542 11.57 -8.78 -5.50
N ALA A 543 12.69 -8.81 -6.22
CA ALA A 543 13.96 -8.30 -5.69
C ALA A 543 13.98 -6.76 -5.58
N SER A 544 13.31 -6.07 -6.52
CA SER A 544 13.21 -4.61 -6.59
C SER A 544 11.76 -4.16 -6.76
N ILE A 545 11.56 -2.83 -6.67
CA ILE A 545 10.30 -2.21 -7.08
C ILE A 545 10.29 -2.19 -8.62
N ASP A 546 9.60 -3.16 -9.22
CA ASP A 546 9.61 -3.46 -10.65
C ASP A 546 8.26 -3.31 -11.37
N ILE A 547 7.26 -2.72 -10.68
CA ILE A 547 5.98 -2.32 -11.25
C ILE A 547 5.45 -1.03 -10.64
#